data_AF-A0A848MW06-F1
#
_entry.id   AF-A0A848MW06-F1
#
_cell.length_a   1.000
_cell.length_b   1.000
_cell.length_c   1.000
_cell.angle_alpha   90.00
_cell.angle_beta   90.00
_cell.angle_gamma   90.00
#
_symmetry.space_group_name_H-M   'P 1'
#
loop_
_entity.id
_entity.type
_entity.pdbx_description
1 polymer ?
#
loop_
_entity_poly.entity_id
_entity_poly.type
_entity_poly.pdbx_seq_one_letter_code
_entity_poly.pdbx_strand_id
1 'polypeptide(L)' 'MESIEFLKGLQQKYKRGWYRKGNTHRFLFAIDPRGMLLYQTKTAVKKNSNQITGVHPDFDKWFEKAEYVGLELEEEE' A
#
# COMPACT_ATOMS: atom_id res chain seq x y z
N MET A 1 16.38 19.20 2.34
CA MET A 1 15.04 19.76 2.64
C MET A 1 13.95 19.02 1.85
N GLU A 2 14.23 18.63 0.60
CA GLU A 2 13.32 17.91 -0.32
C GLU A 2 12.78 16.56 0.20
N SER A 3 13.56 15.80 0.99
CA SER A 3 13.16 14.47 1.46
C SER A 3 12.01 14.47 2.47
N ILE A 4 11.90 15.52 3.30
CA ILE A 4 10.84 15.64 4.33
C ILE A 4 9.51 16.00 3.67
N GLU A 5 9.54 16.91 2.69
CA GLU A 5 8.35 17.32 1.95
C GLU A 5 7.82 16.18 1.08
N PHE A 6 8.73 15.43 0.44
CA PHE A 6 8.38 14.22 -0.30
C PHE A 6 7.66 13.20 0.58
N LEU A 7 8.22 12.87 1.76
CA LEU A 7 7.61 11.90 2.68
C LEU A 7 6.24 12.37 3.18
N LYS A 8 6.10 13.64 3.54
CA LYS A 8 4.82 14.23 3.94
C LYS A 8 3.78 14.13 2.82
N GLY A 9 4.18 14.40 1.57
CA GLY A 9 3.32 14.26 0.41
C GLY A 9 2.81 12.83 0.22
N LEU A 10 3.68 11.83 0.40
CA LEU A 10 3.29 10.42 0.35
C LEU A 10 2.32 10.03 1.47
N GLN A 11 2.56 10.49 2.70
CA GLN A 11 1.70 10.23 3.85
C GLN A 11 0.32 10.90 3.73
N GLN A 12 0.23 12.04 3.03
CA GLN A 12 -1.05 12.68 2.72
C GLN A 12 -1.79 11.98 1.57
N LYS A 13 -1.05 11.50 0.56
CA LYS A 13 -1.61 10.84 -0.62
C LYS A 13 -2.13 9.44 -0.32
N TYR A 14 -1.39 8.65 0.45
CA TYR A 14 -1.71 7.26 0.71
C TYR A 14 -2.13 7.03 2.15
N LYS A 15 -3.25 6.33 2.31
CA LYS A 15 -3.81 5.96 3.60
C LYS A 15 -3.43 4.52 3.91
N ARG A 16 -3.18 4.21 5.18
CA ARG A 16 -3.06 2.81 5.61
C ARG A 16 -4.38 2.08 5.31
N GLY A 17 -4.32 0.89 4.72
CA GLY A 17 -5.49 0.09 4.40
C GLY A 17 -5.37 -0.72 3.11
N TRP A 18 -6.45 -1.38 2.75
CA TRP A 18 -6.61 -2.13 1.51
C TRP A 18 -6.78 -1.21 0.32
N TYR A 19 -6.04 -1.54 -0.73
CA TYR A 19 -6.18 -1.00 -2.07
C TYR A 19 -6.55 -2.12 -3.03
N ARG A 20 -7.43 -1.81 -3.98
CA ARG A 20 -7.89 -2.73 -5.03
C ARG A 20 -7.53 -2.20 -6.41
N LYS A 21 -7.01 -3.09 -7.26
CA LYS A 21 -6.84 -2.83 -8.69
C LYS A 21 -7.24 -4.07 -9.47
N GLY A 22 -8.42 -4.01 -10.12
CA GLY A 22 -9.06 -5.19 -10.71
C GLY A 22 -9.31 -6.25 -9.63
N ASN A 23 -8.74 -7.44 -9.81
CA ASN A 23 -8.88 -8.56 -8.88
C ASN A 23 -7.76 -8.62 -7.82
N THR A 24 -6.76 -7.72 -7.91
CA THR A 24 -5.62 -7.72 -6.99
C THR A 24 -5.86 -6.78 -5.83
N HIS A 25 -5.56 -7.26 -4.62
CA HIS A 25 -5.67 -6.52 -3.38
C HIS A 25 -4.32 -6.45 -2.66
N ARG A 26 -3.93 -5.24 -2.25
CA ARG A 26 -2.71 -4.98 -1.48
C ARG A 26 -3.04 -4.14 -0.25
N PHE A 27 -2.67 -4.60 0.92
CA PHE A 27 -2.80 -3.86 2.17
C PHE A 27 -1.55 -3.02 2.39
N LEU A 28 -1.67 -1.70 2.24
CA LEU A 28 -0.61 -0.76 2.58
C LEU A 28 -0.56 -0.60 4.09
N PHE A 29 0.52 -1.03 4.73
CA PHE A 29 0.65 -0.95 6.18
C PHE A 29 1.48 0.24 6.66
N ALA A 30 2.48 0.66 5.88
CA ALA A 30 3.34 1.78 6.24
C ALA A 30 4.03 2.40 5.01
N ILE A 31 4.58 3.59 5.23
CA ILE A 31 5.54 4.24 4.33
C ILE A 31 6.84 4.39 5.11
N ASP A 32 7.95 3.88 4.58
CA ASP A 32 9.23 3.97 5.27
C ASP A 32 9.87 5.37 5.13
N PRO A 33 10.94 5.69 5.89
CA PRO A 33 11.61 6.98 5.80
C PRO A 33 12.26 7.29 4.44
N ARG A 34 12.37 6.29 3.55
CA ARG A 34 12.88 6.43 2.18
C ARG A 34 11.75 6.61 1.16
N GLY A 35 10.49 6.65 1.60
CA GLY A 35 9.31 6.81 0.75
C GLY A 35 8.83 5.51 0.09
N MET A 36 9.27 4.35 0.58
CA MET A 36 8.78 3.06 0.09
C MET A 36 7.40 2.79 0.63
N LEU A 37 6.46 2.47 -0.25
CA LEU A 37 5.13 1.98 0.09
C LEU A 37 5.24 0.50 0.46
N LEU A 38 5.06 0.20 1.74
CA LEU A 38 5.19 -1.16 2.25
C LEU A 38 3.82 -1.82 2.37
N TYR A 39 3.65 -2.98 1.72
CA TYR A 39 2.38 -3.67 1.65
C TYR A 39 2.47 -5.20 1.77
N GLN A 40 1.32 -5.81 2.04
CA GLN A 40 1.10 -7.26 1.92
C GLN A 40 0.01 -7.54 0.88
N THR A 41 0.10 -8.67 0.19
CA THR A 41 -0.96 -9.10 -0.73
C THR A 41 -2.07 -9.82 0.04
N LYS A 42 -3.31 -9.82 -0.47
CA LYS A 42 -4.42 -10.60 0.11
C LYS A 42 -4.04 -12.07 0.33
N THR A 43 -3.31 -12.67 -0.61
CA THR A 43 -2.83 -14.06 -0.50
C THR A 43 -1.82 -14.23 0.64
N ALA A 44 -0.88 -13.29 0.83
CA ALA A 44 0.08 -13.34 1.94
C ALA A 44 -0.64 -13.25 3.29
N VAL A 45 -1.60 -12.34 3.42
CA VAL A 45 -2.43 -12.19 4.64
C VAL A 45 -3.24 -13.46 4.90
N LYS A 46 -3.92 -14.02 3.89
CA LYS A 46 -4.70 -15.27 4.03
C LYS A 46 -3.86 -16.48 4.42
N LYS A 47 -2.60 -16.52 3.99
CA LYS A 47 -1.64 -17.59 4.36
C LYS A 47 -0.95 -17.34 5.71
N ASN A 48 -1.34 -16.30 6.45
CA ASN A 48 -0.66 -15.86 7.67
C ASN A 48 0.85 -15.68 7.47
N SER A 49 1.25 -15.16 6.31
CA SER A 49 2.64 -14.96 5.95
C SER A 49 3.14 -13.60 6.45
N ASN A 50 4.36 -13.56 6.99
CA ASN A 50 5.05 -12.34 7.35
C ASN A 50 5.72 -11.64 6.14
N GLN A 51 5.45 -12.10 4.91
CA GLN A 51 6.02 -11.51 3.72
C GLN A 51 5.48 -10.10 3.49
N ILE A 52 6.42 -9.15 3.35
CA ILE A 52 6.19 -7.73 3.12
C ILE A 52 6.89 -7.34 1.82
N THR A 53 6.25 -6.51 1.01
CA THR A 53 6.84 -5.95 -0.21
C THR A 53 6.92 -4.43 -0.11
N GLY A 54 8.07 -3.85 -0.44
CA GLY A 54 8.23 -2.39 -0.54
C GLY A 54 8.37 -1.97 -2.00
N VAL A 55 7.64 -0.94 -2.41
CA VAL A 55 7.76 -0.35 -3.75
C VAL A 55 7.91 1.16 -3.67
N HIS A 56 8.76 1.73 -4.54
CA HIS A 56 8.86 3.19 -4.65
C HIS A 56 7.80 3.70 -5.63
N PRO A 57 7.01 4.72 -5.27
CA PRO A 57 5.92 5.22 -6.11
C PRO A 57 6.41 5.85 -7.42
N ASP A 58 7.69 6.18 -7.57
CA ASP A 58 8.24 6.66 -8.85
C ASP A 58 8.42 5.55 -9.88
N PHE A 59 8.68 4.31 -9.43
CA PHE A 59 8.93 3.17 -10.32
C PHE A 59 7.71 2.23 -10.42
N ASP A 60 6.92 2.10 -9.36
CA ASP A 60 5.68 1.32 -9.35
C ASP A 60 4.47 2.24 -9.10
N LYS A 61 3.68 2.46 -10.17
CA LYS A 61 2.44 3.25 -10.14
C LYS A 61 1.21 2.42 -9.77
N TRP A 62 1.37 1.23 -9.20
CA TRP A 62 0.23 0.35 -8.88
C TRP A 62 -0.74 1.01 -7.91
N PHE A 63 -0.25 1.57 -6.79
CA PHE A 63 -1.10 2.23 -5.78
C PHE A 63 -1.77 3.50 -6.29
N GLU A 64 -1.12 4.23 -7.18
CA GLU A 64 -1.71 5.41 -7.82
C GLU A 64 -2.91 5.07 -8.70
N LYS A 65 -2.91 3.87 -9.29
CA LYS A 65 -3.98 3.35 -10.15
C LYS A 65 -4.96 2.43 -9.40
N ALA A 66 -4.84 2.35 -8.08
CA ALA A 66 -5.66 1.49 -7.25
C ALA A 66 -6.68 2.33 -6.48
N GLU A 67 -7.83 1.74 -6.23
CA GLU A 67 -8.89 2.32 -5.40
C GLU A 67 -8.61 2.00 -3.93
N TYR A 68 -8.75 2.99 -3.06
CA TYR A 68 -8.70 2.79 -1.61
C TYR A 68 -10.02 2.20 -1.12
N VAL A 69 -9.97 1.04 -0.49
CA VAL A 69 -11.15 0.29 -0.05
C VAL A 69 -11.47 0.58 1.42
N GLY A 70 -10.45 0.60 2.29
CA GLY A 70 -10.67 0.75 3.74
C GLY A 70 -9.67 -0.04 4.57
N LEU A 71 -9.85 -0.07 5.89
CA LEU A 71 -9.00 -0.86 6.78
C LEU A 71 -9.36 -2.34 6.76
N GLU A 72 -10.62 -2.63 6.54
CA GLU A 72 -11.15 -3.99 6.45
C GLU A 72 -11.42 -4.32 4.98
N LEU A 73 -11.18 -5.57 4.62
CA LEU A 73 -11.56 -6.08 3.32
C LEU A 73 -12.86 -6.84 3.54
N GLU A 74 -13.99 -6.30 3.08
CA GLU A 74 -15.24 -7.05 3.07
C GLU A 74 -14.99 -8.33 2.25
N GLU A 75 -15.08 -9.48 2.91
CA GLU A 75 -15.10 -10.75 2.20
C GLU A 75 -16.52 -10.90 1.67
N GLU A 76 -16.71 -10.62 0.37
CA GLU A 76 -17.90 -11.13 -0.33
C GLU A 76 -17.87 -12.66 -0.19
N GLU A 77 -18.81 -13.20 0.59
CA GLU A 77 -19.08 -14.64 0.77
C GLU A 77 -19.39 -15.34 -0.56
#